data_AF-A0A963G8K7-F1
#
_entry.id   AF-A0A963G8K7-F1
#
_cell.length_a   1.000
_cell.length_b   1.000
_cell.length_c   1.000
_cell.angle_alpha   90.00
_cell.angle_beta   90.00
_cell.angle_gamma   90.00
#
_symmetry.space_group_name_H-M   'P 1'
#
loop_
_entity.id
_entity.type
_entity.pdbx_description
1 polymer ?
#
loop_
_entity_poly.entity_id
_entity_poly.type
_entity_poly.pdbx_seq_one_letter_code
_entity_poly.pdbx_strand_id
1 'polypeptide(L)'
;MKANYRLIRVLFLAITLSCNCAQAAGSAEVLVTIGSLQITASDLERALRSSPFITQFNTLGEDQQAAVRGSMLQRLVFSRLLLLEAQAKNLDQSDQYRDD
;
A
#
# COMPACT_ATOMS: atom_id res chain seq x y z
N MET A 1 -25.85 -26.56 -40.28
CA MET A 1 -25.54 -25.15 -39.96
C MET A 1 -24.04 -25.01 -39.78
N LYS A 2 -23.33 -24.30 -40.68
CA LYS A 2 -21.88 -24.08 -40.56
C LYS A 2 -21.65 -22.88 -39.63
N ALA A 3 -21.09 -23.12 -38.45
CA ALA A 3 -20.75 -22.05 -37.51
C ALA A 3 -19.64 -21.17 -38.12
N ASN A 4 -19.87 -19.86 -38.17
CA ASN A 4 -18.94 -18.91 -38.76
C ASN A 4 -17.77 -18.65 -37.79
N TYR A 5 -16.74 -19.49 -37.86
CA TYR A 5 -15.53 -19.43 -37.03
C TYR A 5 -14.79 -18.07 -37.06
N ARG A 6 -15.05 -17.23 -38.08
CA ARG A 6 -14.54 -15.85 -38.15
C ARG A 6 -15.19 -14.93 -37.11
N LEU A 7 -16.47 -15.13 -36.84
CA LEU A 7 -17.24 -14.32 -35.88
C LEU A 7 -16.84 -14.66 -34.43
N ILE A 8 -16.54 -15.95 -34.17
CA ILE A 8 -16.03 -16.42 -32.88
C ILE A 8 -14.62 -15.86 -32.59
N ARG A 9 -13.74 -15.80 -33.59
CA ARG A 9 -12.38 -15.23 -33.42
C ARG A 9 -12.40 -13.74 -33.09
N VAL A 10 -13.30 -12.97 -33.70
CA VAL A 10 -13.43 -11.52 -33.40
C VAL A 10 -14.01 -11.31 -31.99
N LEU A 11 -14.97 -12.14 -31.58
CA LEU A 11 -15.52 -12.09 -30.22
C LEU A 11 -14.46 -12.43 -29.17
N PHE A 12 -13.59 -13.41 -29.43
CA PHE A 12 -12.52 -13.79 -28.50
C PHE A 12 -11.45 -12.72 -28.38
N LEU A 13 -11.13 -12.02 -29.47
CA LEU A 13 -10.13 -10.93 -29.48
C LEU A 13 -10.62 -9.67 -28.74
N ALA A 14 -11.94 -9.41 -28.76
CA ALA A 14 -12.53 -8.28 -28.05
C ALA A 14 -12.52 -8.47 -26.52
N ILE A 15 -12.69 -9.70 -26.03
CA ILE A 15 -12.72 -10.01 -24.59
C ILE A 15 -11.31 -9.88 -23.96
N THR A 16 -10.25 -10.18 -24.70
CA THR A 16 -8.87 -10.06 -24.19
C THR A 16 -8.39 -8.61 -24.06
N LEU A 17 -9.06 -7.65 -24.70
CA LEU A 17 -8.62 -6.25 -24.71
C LEU A 17 -9.13 -5.44 -23.50
N SER A 18 -10.07 -5.98 -22.73
CA SER A 18 -10.71 -5.25 -21.61
C SER A 18 -10.02 -5.41 -20.26
N CYS A 19 -8.92 -6.16 -20.17
CA CYS A 19 -8.20 -6.40 -18.91
C CYS A 19 -6.79 -5.79 -18.91
N ASN A 20 -6.67 -4.55 -19.38
CA ASN A 20 -5.55 -3.68 -19.03
C ASN A 20 -6.09 -2.49 -18.22
N CYS A 21 -6.70 -2.77 -17.07
CA CYS A 21 -6.54 -1.85 -15.95
C CYS A 21 -5.06 -1.91 -15.56
N ALA A 22 -4.23 -1.25 -16.36
CA ALA A 22 -2.91 -0.82 -15.97
C ALA A 22 -3.15 0.03 -14.72
N GLN A 23 -2.99 -0.62 -13.57
CA GLN A 23 -2.76 0.05 -12.32
C GLN A 23 -1.50 0.87 -12.58
N ALA A 24 -1.70 2.14 -12.93
CA ALA A 24 -0.62 3.09 -13.03
C ALA A 24 0.01 3.09 -11.64
N ALA A 25 1.08 2.32 -11.48
CA ALA A 25 2.02 2.47 -10.39
C ALA A 25 2.71 3.81 -10.63
N GLY A 26 1.95 4.89 -10.41
CA GLY A 26 2.52 6.22 -10.25
C GLY A 26 3.58 6.05 -9.19
N SER A 27 4.83 6.32 -9.56
CA SER A 27 6.00 6.24 -8.68
C SER A 27 5.58 6.68 -7.29
N ALA A 28 5.47 5.72 -6.37
CA ALA A 28 4.89 5.98 -5.07
C ALA A 28 5.71 7.08 -4.41
N GLU A 29 5.09 8.23 -4.14
CA GLU A 29 5.78 9.39 -3.58
C GLU A 29 6.45 8.97 -2.27
N VAL A 30 7.78 9.05 -2.23
CA VAL A 30 8.55 8.69 -1.05
C VAL A 30 8.54 9.86 -0.09
N LEU A 31 7.97 9.66 1.10
CA LEU A 31 7.90 10.67 2.14
C LEU A 31 9.13 10.62 3.06
N VAL A 32 9.60 9.41 3.38
CA VAL A 32 10.74 9.19 4.28
C VAL A 32 11.55 7.97 3.84
N THR A 33 12.87 8.06 3.95
CA THR A 33 13.81 6.94 3.76
C THR A 33 14.53 6.66 5.07
N ILE A 34 14.60 5.38 5.47
CA ILE A 34 15.19 4.89 6.73
C ILE A 34 16.11 3.72 6.40
N GLY A 35 17.41 3.99 6.24
CA GLY A 35 18.35 2.97 5.76
C GLY A 35 17.92 2.42 4.41
N SER A 36 17.64 1.11 4.35
CA SER A 36 17.13 0.42 3.15
C SER A 36 15.61 0.44 2.99
N LEU A 37 14.86 0.94 4.00
CA LEU A 37 13.40 0.97 3.98
C LEU A 37 12.89 2.35 3.55
N GLN A 38 11.71 2.35 2.93
CA GLN A 38 11.03 3.57 2.52
C GLN A 38 9.60 3.59 3.08
N ILE A 39 9.11 4.80 3.37
CA ILE A 39 7.71 5.05 3.68
C ILE A 39 7.16 5.97 2.59
N THR A 40 6.16 5.47 1.88
CA THR A 40 5.52 6.18 0.78
C THR A 40 4.24 6.88 1.23
N ALA A 41 3.72 7.79 0.41
CA ALA A 41 2.40 8.39 0.60
C ALA A 41 1.30 7.32 0.69
N SER A 42 1.42 6.23 -0.08
CA SER A 42 0.47 5.11 -0.06
C SER A 42 0.49 4.34 1.27
N ASP A 43 1.65 4.22 1.92
CA ASP A 43 1.77 3.60 3.24
C ASP A 43 1.10 4.46 4.29
N LEU A 44 1.31 5.77 4.24
CA LEU A 44 0.67 6.73 5.15
C LEU A 44 -0.85 6.71 4.98
N GLU A 45 -1.36 6.74 3.75
CA GLU A 45 -2.80 6.64 3.49
C GLU A 45 -3.39 5.33 3.98
N ARG A 46 -2.70 4.21 3.75
CA ARG A 46 -3.15 2.89 4.21
C ARG A 46 -3.25 2.85 5.73
N ALA A 47 -2.23 3.40 6.40
CA ALA A 47 -2.18 3.46 7.85
C ALA A 47 -3.28 4.39 8.43
N LEU A 48 -3.56 5.52 7.77
CA LEU A 48 -4.66 6.40 8.16
C LEU A 48 -6.03 5.72 7.96
N ARG A 49 -6.22 4.98 6.86
CA ARG A 49 -7.46 4.25 6.59
C ARG A 49 -7.72 3.12 7.57
N SER A 50 -6.67 2.45 8.06
CA SER A 50 -6.79 1.41 9.08
C SER A 50 -6.94 1.97 10.50
N SER A 51 -6.84 3.29 10.67
CA SER A 51 -6.91 3.95 11.96
C SER A 51 -8.35 4.29 12.36
N PRO A 52 -8.70 4.25 13.66
CA PRO A 52 -9.98 4.75 14.15
C PRO A 52 -10.20 6.24 13.86
N PHE A 53 -9.16 7.00 13.52
CA PHE A 53 -9.28 8.42 13.17
C PHE A 53 -9.95 8.66 11.80
N ILE A 54 -10.06 7.65 10.93
CA ILE A 54 -10.54 7.84 9.55
C ILE A 54 -11.96 8.40 9.47
N THR A 55 -12.85 8.01 10.40
CA THR A 55 -14.26 8.40 10.37
C THR A 55 -14.46 9.88 10.67
N GLN A 56 -13.51 10.50 11.36
CA GLN A 56 -13.55 11.92 11.73
C GLN A 56 -12.52 12.73 10.94
N PHE A 57 -11.62 12.08 10.20
CA PHE A 57 -10.52 12.75 9.52
C PHE A 57 -11.00 13.86 8.57
N ASN A 58 -12.06 13.60 7.80
CA ASN A 58 -12.63 14.58 6.87
C ASN A 58 -13.43 15.70 7.55
N THR A 59 -13.74 15.57 8.84
CA THR A 59 -14.40 16.63 9.62
C THR A 59 -13.42 17.51 10.37
N LEU A 60 -12.11 17.18 10.35
CA LEU A 60 -11.06 17.99 10.94
C LEU A 60 -10.68 19.16 10.02
N GLY A 61 -10.26 20.28 10.61
CA GLY A 61 -9.63 21.38 9.88
C GLY A 61 -8.26 20.97 9.30
N GLU A 62 -7.75 21.72 8.33
CA GLU A 62 -6.52 21.38 7.60
C GLU A 62 -5.31 21.17 8.52
N ASP A 63 -5.09 22.07 9.49
CA ASP A 63 -3.98 21.96 10.45
C ASP A 63 -4.08 20.69 11.30
N GLN A 64 -5.30 20.31 11.68
CA GLN A 64 -5.54 19.10 12.46
C GLN A 64 -5.32 17.85 11.61
N GLN A 65 -5.76 17.86 10.36
CA GLN A 65 -5.47 16.78 9.41
C GLN A 65 -3.96 16.63 9.19
N ALA A 66 -3.24 17.75 9.03
CA ALA A 66 -1.78 17.75 8.87
C ALA A 66 -1.09 17.20 10.13
N ALA A 67 -1.54 17.59 11.32
CA ALA A 67 -1.01 17.08 12.59
C ALA A 67 -1.23 15.55 12.72
N VAL A 68 -2.42 15.05 12.38
CA VAL A 68 -2.72 13.62 12.40
C VAL A 68 -1.87 12.85 11.38
N ARG A 69 -1.73 13.36 10.15
CA ARG A 69 -0.83 12.79 9.12
C ARG A 69 0.61 12.74 9.62
N GLY A 70 1.10 13.83 10.20
CA GLY A 70 2.45 13.92 10.76
C GLY A 70 2.69 12.94 11.90
N SER A 71 1.76 12.83 12.85
CA SER A 71 1.84 11.85 13.93
C SER A 71 1.83 10.41 13.41
N MET A 72 1.00 10.12 12.40
CA MET A 72 0.95 8.80 11.80
C MET A 72 2.24 8.45 11.05
N LEU A 73 2.81 9.42 10.34
CA LEU A 73 4.10 9.26 9.67
C LEU A 73 5.22 8.95 10.68
N GLN A 74 5.28 9.66 11.82
CA GLN A 74 6.23 9.37 12.89
C GLN A 74 6.08 7.94 13.44
N ARG A 75 4.84 7.46 13.62
CA ARG A 75 4.60 6.08 14.06
C ARG A 75 5.10 5.05 13.05
N LEU A 76 4.88 5.30 11.75
CA LEU A 76 5.43 4.45 10.70
C LEU A 76 6.96 4.42 10.74
N VAL A 77 7.61 5.58 10.93
CA VAL A 77 9.07 5.68 11.08
C VAL A 77 9.56 4.83 12.24
N PHE A 78 8.95 4.97 13.42
CA PHE A 78 9.32 4.16 14.59
C PHE A 78 9.11 2.66 14.36
N SER A 79 8.02 2.26 13.71
CA SER A 79 7.78 0.86 13.35
C SER A 79 8.86 0.30 12.42
N ARG A 80 9.31 1.07 11.42
CA ARG A 80 10.39 0.65 10.51
C ARG A 80 11.74 0.55 11.24
N LEU A 81 12.03 1.48 12.16
CA LEU A 81 13.24 1.41 12.99
C LEU A 81 13.24 0.18 13.89
N LEU A 82 12.10 -0.14 14.53
CA LEU A 82 11.96 -1.36 15.33
C LEU A 82 12.14 -2.63 14.50
N LEU A 83 11.62 -2.65 13.26
CA LEU A 83 11.84 -3.76 12.34
C LEU A 83 13.32 -3.95 12.00
N LEU A 84 14.03 -2.86 11.68
CA LEU A 84 15.47 -2.92 11.40
C LEU A 84 16.27 -3.41 12.62
N GLU A 85 15.91 -2.97 13.82
CA GLU A 85 16.53 -3.44 15.07
C GLU A 85 16.26 -4.93 15.31
N ALA A 86 15.03 -5.40 15.05
CA ALA A 86 14.68 -6.81 15.16
C ALA A 86 15.49 -7.66 14.18
N GLN A 87 15.62 -7.22 12.93
CA GLN A 87 16.45 -7.88 11.90
C GLN A 87 17.93 -7.89 12.29
N ALA A 88 18.46 -6.78 12.79
CA ALA A 88 19.85 -6.70 13.26
C ALA A 88 20.15 -7.69 14.39
N LYS A 89 19.13 -8.06 15.17
CA LYS A 89 19.20 -9.04 16.26
C LYS A 89 18.73 -10.44 15.88
N ASN A 90 18.35 -10.68 14.61
CA ASN A 90 17.75 -11.93 14.13
C ASN A 90 16.49 -12.36 14.92
N LEU A 91 15.76 -11.40 15.51
CA LEU A 91 14.54 -11.68 16.27
C LEU A 91 13.38 -12.07 15.35
N ASP A 92 13.42 -11.62 14.10
CA ASP A 92 12.52 -12.01 13.01
C ASP A 92 12.72 -13.47 12.55
N GLN A 93 13.74 -14.16 13.07
CA GLN A 93 13.98 -15.59 12.83
C GLN A 93 13.82 -16.45 14.09
N SER A 94 13.50 -15.83 15.23
CA SER A 94 13.30 -16.54 16.49
C SER A 94 12.09 -17.47 16.41
N ASP A 95 12.13 -18.58 17.16
CA ASP A 95 11.02 -19.53 17.22
C ASP A 95 9.72 -18.83 17.69
N GLN A 96 9.84 -17.90 18.63
CA GLN A 96 8.73 -17.08 19.14
C GLN A 96 8.04 -16.25 18.04
N TYR A 97 8.78 -15.77 17.05
CA TYR A 97 8.20 -15.00 15.94
C TYR A 97 7.56 -15.90 14.86
N ARG A 98 8.01 -17.15 14.75
CA ARG A 98 7.52 -18.10 13.73
C ARG A 98 6.23 -18.81 14.12
N ASP A 99 5.94 -18.84 15.41
CA ASP A 99 4.75 -19.47 15.97
C ASP A 99 3.51 -18.53 16.02
N ASP A 100 3.68 -17.24 15.72
CA ASP A 100 2.62 -16.20 15.59
C ASP A 100 2.11 -16.06 14.13
#